data_AF-I3SZ88-F1
#
_entry.id   AF-I3SZ88-F1
#
_cell.length_a   1.000
_cell.length_b   1.000
_cell.length_c   1.000
_cell.angle_alpha   90.00
_cell.angle_beta   90.00
_cell.angle_gamma   90.00
#
_symmetry.space_group_name_H-M   'P 1'
#
loop_
_entity.id
_entity.type
_entity.pdbx_description
1 polymer ?
#
loop_
_entity_poly.entity_id
_entity_poly.type
_entity_poly.pdbx_seq_one_letter_code
_entity_poly.pdbx_strand_id
1 'polypeptide(L)'
;MEVVRPQSHRNLFSSNDAVSAPTIPLYRSAPPLEVRLEDFESFAIDRLRVLKGISDGLSRGKKPDEMEKLVKDLWKMNMRHQHASEVLNKDIISHFVLRLVYCRTEDLRKWFLSMECALFRYRFRFLTTEAQRAIMDEFDLTCKAVNNVEFESIKEKLGQVARSMGQPSPTVDAIFYKVPFEEVPELVARRQVFISQGYAYVAMNQVVSLVATLFRSQLSKTLVLTNRKWTSSIREQEKHRLTPIVEALSSSYLGPDFSQPREYAEISLKDIDQVAKSSFPLCMRHLFDKLKEDHHLKHGGRMQLGLFLKGVGLNLDDALAFLESRVL
;
A
#
# COMPACT_ATOMS: atom_id res chain seq x y z
N MET A 1 -1.50 -17.35 -15.98
CA MET A 1 -0.25 -17.52 -15.22
C MET A 1 -0.19 -19.00 -14.92
N GLU A 2 0.46 -19.76 -15.79
CA GLU A 2 0.71 -21.18 -15.56
C GLU A 2 2.06 -21.28 -14.85
N VAL A 3 2.13 -22.05 -13.77
CA VAL A 3 3.34 -22.22 -12.97
C VAL A 3 3.74 -23.68 -13.06
N VAL A 4 4.72 -23.99 -13.90
CA VAL A 4 5.19 -25.35 -14.19
C VAL A 4 6.56 -25.63 -13.55
N ARG A 5 6.82 -26.92 -13.26
CA ARG A 5 8.08 -27.48 -12.71
C ARG A 5 9.23 -27.45 -13.75
N PRO A 6 10.50 -27.61 -13.34
CA PRO A 6 11.63 -27.04 -14.06
C PRO A 6 12.00 -27.86 -15.30
N GLN A 7 11.91 -27.24 -16.48
CA GLN A 7 12.65 -27.66 -17.66
C GLN A 7 13.14 -26.45 -18.46
N SER A 8 14.46 -26.31 -18.50
CA SER A 8 15.28 -25.63 -19.52
C SER A 8 14.79 -24.28 -20.09
N HIS A 9 15.43 -23.21 -19.63
CA HIS A 9 15.39 -21.83 -20.16
C HIS A 9 15.31 -21.74 -21.69
N ARG A 10 14.29 -21.04 -22.21
CA ARG A 10 14.34 -20.35 -23.48
C ARG A 10 13.81 -18.93 -23.32
N ASN A 11 14.74 -17.98 -23.30
CA ASN A 11 14.47 -16.54 -23.34
C ASN A 11 13.76 -16.19 -24.66
N LEU A 12 12.54 -15.67 -24.56
CA LEU A 12 11.79 -15.06 -25.66
C LEU A 12 11.48 -13.61 -25.29
N PHE A 13 12.52 -12.77 -25.32
CA PHE A 13 12.40 -11.34 -25.57
C PHE A 13 13.54 -10.95 -26.52
N SER A 14 13.26 -11.07 -27.81
CA SER A 14 13.98 -10.32 -28.84
C SER A 14 12.95 -9.55 -29.65
N SER A 15 12.76 -8.30 -29.27
CA SER A 15 12.26 -7.25 -30.15
C SER A 15 12.82 -5.94 -29.59
N ASN A 16 13.78 -5.36 -30.31
CA ASN A 16 14.16 -3.96 -30.14
C ASN A 16 12.92 -3.08 -30.32
N ASP A 17 12.72 -2.09 -29.44
CA ASP A 17 12.49 -0.70 -29.85
C ASP A 17 12.38 0.25 -28.63
N ALA A 18 13.09 1.37 -28.75
CA ALA A 18 13.05 2.59 -27.96
C ALA A 18 13.29 2.48 -26.43
N VAL A 19 14.28 3.26 -25.95
CA VAL A 19 14.44 3.60 -24.53
C VAL A 19 13.22 4.42 -24.10
N SER A 20 12.12 3.74 -23.79
CA SER A 20 10.93 4.36 -23.23
C SER A 20 11.22 4.73 -21.78
N ALA A 21 10.94 5.98 -21.41
CA ALA A 21 11.08 6.45 -20.04
C ALA A 21 10.39 5.47 -19.08
N PRO A 22 10.97 5.18 -17.90
CA PRO A 22 10.41 4.18 -16.99
C PRO A 22 9.00 4.61 -16.58
N THR A 23 8.01 3.94 -17.16
CA THR A 23 6.59 4.24 -16.98
C THR A 23 6.03 3.30 -15.92
N ILE A 24 5.17 3.82 -15.04
CA ILE A 24 4.53 2.99 -14.01
C ILE A 24 3.55 2.02 -14.71
N PRO A 25 3.58 0.72 -14.41
CA PRO A 25 2.62 -0.22 -14.98
C PRO A 25 1.18 0.12 -14.56
N LEU A 26 0.23 0.09 -15.51
CA LEU A 26 -1.20 0.27 -15.21
C LEU A 26 -1.90 -1.01 -14.75
N TYR A 27 -1.19 -2.14 -14.73
CA TYR A 27 -1.67 -3.44 -14.25
C TYR A 27 -2.99 -3.88 -14.93
N ARG A 28 -3.13 -3.63 -16.24
CA ARG A 28 -4.35 -3.95 -17.01
C ARG A 28 -4.54 -5.46 -17.18
N SER A 29 -3.46 -6.15 -17.55
CA SER A 29 -3.40 -7.60 -17.74
C SER A 29 -2.18 -8.17 -17.03
N ALA A 30 -2.32 -9.39 -16.51
CA ALA A 30 -1.18 -10.11 -15.97
C ALA A 30 -0.29 -10.55 -17.15
N PRO A 31 1.00 -10.18 -17.19
CA PRO A 31 1.88 -10.63 -18.25
C PRO A 31 2.09 -12.16 -18.16
N PRO A 32 2.42 -12.83 -19.28
CA PRO A 32 2.75 -14.25 -19.29
C PRO A 32 4.16 -14.45 -18.72
N LEU A 33 4.30 -14.26 -17.41
CA LEU A 33 5.53 -14.48 -16.66
C LEU A 33 5.41 -15.74 -15.82
N GLU A 34 6.47 -16.53 -15.81
CA GLU A 34 6.65 -17.66 -14.91
C GLU A 34 7.38 -17.18 -13.65
N VAL A 35 6.90 -17.61 -12.48
CA VAL A 35 7.41 -17.14 -11.18
C VAL A 35 7.48 -18.33 -10.24
N ARG A 36 8.60 -18.46 -9.53
CA ARG A 36 8.74 -19.47 -8.47
C ARG A 36 7.82 -19.12 -7.30
N LEU A 37 7.32 -20.13 -6.59
CA LEU A 37 6.41 -19.90 -5.45
C LEU A 37 7.07 -19.07 -4.32
N GLU A 38 8.37 -19.24 -4.12
CA GLU A 38 9.16 -18.46 -3.15
C GLU A 38 9.19 -16.96 -3.52
N ASP A 39 9.44 -16.66 -4.80
CA ASP A 39 9.44 -15.30 -5.33
C ASP A 39 8.02 -14.70 -5.31
N PHE A 40 7.00 -15.52 -5.58
CA PHE A 40 5.59 -15.13 -5.53
C PHE A 40 5.19 -14.60 -4.14
N GLU A 41 5.55 -15.32 -3.08
CA GLU A 41 5.26 -14.91 -1.71
C GLU A 41 6.13 -13.73 -1.26
N SER A 42 7.44 -13.79 -1.48
CA SER A 42 8.37 -12.74 -1.04
C SER A 42 8.07 -11.39 -1.70
N PHE A 43 7.77 -11.37 -3.01
CA PHE A 43 7.41 -10.14 -3.72
C PHE A 43 6.10 -9.55 -3.20
N ALA A 44 5.13 -10.39 -2.88
CA ALA A 44 3.86 -9.96 -2.29
C ALA A 44 4.06 -9.35 -0.89
N ILE A 45 4.89 -9.98 -0.05
CA ILE A 45 5.25 -9.46 1.28
C ILE A 45 5.91 -8.09 1.17
N ASP A 46 6.87 -7.92 0.25
CA ASP A 46 7.58 -6.66 0.07
C ASP A 46 6.65 -5.51 -0.34
N ARG A 47 5.73 -5.75 -1.30
CA ARG A 47 4.72 -4.75 -1.64
C ARG A 47 3.78 -4.50 -0.46
N LEU A 48 3.39 -5.54 0.26
CA LEU A 48 2.48 -5.41 1.38
C LEU A 48 3.09 -4.57 2.52
N ARG A 49 4.40 -4.64 2.75
CA ARG A 49 5.14 -3.74 3.66
C ARG A 49 4.99 -2.28 3.24
N VAL A 50 5.10 -1.98 1.95
CA VAL A 50 4.89 -0.61 1.43
C VAL A 50 3.45 -0.16 1.70
N LEU A 51 2.45 -0.98 1.36
CA LEU A 51 1.04 -0.61 1.54
C LEU A 51 0.66 -0.43 3.01
N LYS A 52 1.13 -1.30 3.91
CA LYS A 52 0.92 -1.13 5.36
C LYS A 52 1.62 0.12 5.88
N GLY A 53 2.85 0.40 5.44
CA GLY A 53 3.54 1.64 5.83
C GLY A 53 2.83 2.92 5.37
N ILE A 54 2.19 2.89 4.19
CA ILE A 54 1.31 3.98 3.74
C ILE A 54 0.08 4.10 4.64
N SER A 55 -0.59 2.98 4.93
CA SER A 55 -1.75 2.92 5.83
C SER A 55 -1.43 3.52 7.20
N ASP A 56 -0.30 3.12 7.78
CA ASP A 56 0.16 3.60 9.09
C ASP A 56 0.49 5.09 9.06
N GLY A 57 1.18 5.56 8.02
CA GLY A 57 1.49 6.98 7.83
C GLY A 57 0.23 7.84 7.76
N LEU A 58 -0.78 7.40 6.99
CA LEU A 58 -2.07 8.08 6.87
C LEU A 58 -2.85 8.07 8.20
N SER A 59 -2.88 6.94 8.90
CA SER A 59 -3.58 6.82 10.19
C SER A 59 -2.99 7.72 11.28
N ARG A 60 -1.68 8.02 11.19
CA ARG A 60 -0.96 8.93 12.09
C ARG A 60 -1.08 10.39 11.68
N GLY A 61 -1.83 10.71 10.62
CA GLY A 61 -2.06 12.08 10.16
C GLY A 61 -0.81 12.77 9.60
N LYS A 62 0.15 12.01 9.04
CA LYS A 62 1.34 12.58 8.41
C LYS A 62 0.97 13.57 7.31
N LYS A 63 1.73 14.66 7.23
CA LYS A 63 1.52 15.71 6.20
C LYS A 63 1.86 15.17 4.80
N PRO A 64 1.34 15.80 3.72
CA PRO A 64 1.61 15.36 2.35
C PRO A 64 3.09 15.20 2.03
N ASP A 65 3.94 16.14 2.45
CA ASP A 65 5.39 16.11 2.17
C ASP A 65 6.11 14.99 2.93
N GLU A 66 5.69 14.72 4.18
CA GLU A 66 6.21 13.62 4.98
C GLU A 66 5.80 12.26 4.40
N MET A 67 4.56 12.17 3.91
CA MET A 67 4.06 10.99 3.23
C MET A 67 4.81 10.73 1.93
N GLU A 68 5.12 11.78 1.18
CA GLU A 68 5.88 11.68 -0.06
C GLU A 68 7.27 11.08 0.20
N LYS A 69 8.00 11.62 1.17
CA LYS A 69 9.30 11.07 1.60
C LYS A 69 9.15 9.62 2.08
N LEU A 70 8.16 9.35 2.94
CA LEU A 70 7.91 8.01 3.47
C LEU A 70 7.68 6.97 2.35
N VAL A 71 6.81 7.28 1.39
CA VAL A 71 6.49 6.36 0.28
C VAL A 71 7.72 6.11 -0.57
N LYS A 72 8.51 7.15 -0.86
CA LYS A 72 9.75 7.03 -1.63
C LYS A 72 10.77 6.12 -0.93
N ASP A 73 10.92 6.28 0.38
CA ASP A 73 11.84 5.47 1.20
C ASP A 73 11.35 4.01 1.32
N LEU A 74 10.05 3.79 1.59
CA LEU A 74 9.47 2.45 1.64
C LEU A 74 9.59 1.73 0.29
N TRP A 75 9.32 2.43 -0.82
CA TRP A 75 9.47 1.86 -2.16
C TRP A 75 10.92 1.46 -2.43
N LYS A 76 11.86 2.36 -2.14
CA LYS A 76 13.30 2.11 -2.32
C LYS A 76 13.80 0.98 -1.44
N MET A 77 13.28 0.82 -0.22
CA MET A 77 13.70 -0.23 0.71
C MET A 77 13.17 -1.61 0.32
N ASN A 78 11.90 -1.70 -0.06
CA ASN A 78 11.23 -3.01 -0.23
C ASN A 78 11.14 -3.45 -1.69
N MET A 79 11.00 -2.53 -2.66
CA MET A 79 10.73 -2.87 -4.07
C MET A 79 11.98 -2.89 -4.96
N ARG A 80 13.18 -2.89 -4.36
CA ARG A 80 14.43 -3.15 -5.09
C ARG A 80 14.61 -4.63 -5.40
N HIS A 81 15.37 -4.89 -6.44
CA HIS A 81 15.84 -6.22 -6.82
C HIS A 81 17.30 -6.14 -7.27
N GLN A 82 18.06 -7.23 -7.12
CA GLN A 82 19.48 -7.28 -7.49
C GLN A 82 19.67 -7.06 -9.01
N HIS A 83 18.78 -7.65 -9.80
CA HIS A 83 18.72 -7.47 -11.25
C HIS A 83 17.73 -6.36 -11.61
N ALA A 84 18.18 -5.36 -12.39
CA ALA A 84 17.35 -4.22 -12.80
C ALA A 84 16.14 -4.64 -13.66
N SER A 85 16.29 -5.68 -14.49
CA SER A 85 15.21 -6.27 -15.29
C SER A 85 14.07 -6.82 -14.43
N GLU A 86 14.40 -7.37 -13.26
CA GLU A 86 13.43 -8.00 -12.36
C GLU A 86 12.71 -6.99 -11.45
N VAL A 87 13.18 -5.74 -11.37
CA VAL A 87 12.48 -4.71 -10.58
C VAL A 87 11.07 -4.48 -11.09
N LEU A 88 10.89 -4.45 -12.42
CA LEU A 88 9.59 -4.31 -13.05
C LEU A 88 8.72 -5.56 -12.84
N ASN A 89 9.30 -6.74 -13.00
CA ASN A 89 8.61 -8.00 -12.76
C ASN A 89 8.13 -8.09 -11.31
N LYS A 90 8.99 -7.77 -10.33
CA LYS A 90 8.65 -7.72 -8.92
C LYS A 90 7.46 -6.80 -8.65
N ASP A 91 7.45 -5.60 -9.23
CA ASP A 91 6.33 -4.65 -9.13
C ASP A 91 5.02 -5.24 -9.68
N ILE A 92 5.06 -5.78 -10.90
CA ILE A 92 3.88 -6.34 -11.56
C ILE A 92 3.36 -7.57 -10.83
N ILE A 93 4.23 -8.54 -10.56
CA ILE A 93 3.89 -9.80 -9.90
C ILE A 93 3.29 -9.53 -8.53
N SER A 94 3.98 -8.76 -7.69
CA SER A 94 3.48 -8.44 -6.33
C SER A 94 2.10 -7.82 -6.34
N HIS A 95 1.80 -6.92 -7.28
CA HIS A 95 0.48 -6.34 -7.44
C HIS A 95 -0.59 -7.40 -7.77
N PHE A 96 -0.32 -8.29 -8.73
CA PHE A 96 -1.26 -9.34 -9.12
C PHE A 96 -1.43 -10.41 -8.04
N VAL A 97 -0.38 -10.74 -7.27
CA VAL A 97 -0.49 -11.62 -6.10
C VAL A 97 -1.40 -10.99 -5.06
N LEU A 98 -1.20 -9.71 -4.71
CA LEU A 98 -2.05 -9.04 -3.73
C LEU A 98 -3.49 -8.89 -4.21
N ARG A 99 -3.76 -8.79 -5.52
CA ARG A 99 -5.13 -8.87 -6.05
C ARG A 99 -5.80 -10.20 -5.68
N LEU A 100 -5.10 -11.33 -5.76
CA LEU A 100 -5.65 -12.64 -5.36
C LEU A 100 -5.97 -12.66 -3.86
N VAL A 101 -5.08 -12.13 -3.03
CA VAL A 101 -5.25 -12.05 -1.56
C VAL A 101 -6.44 -11.17 -1.19
N TYR A 102 -6.46 -9.94 -1.69
CA TYR A 102 -7.37 -8.91 -1.22
C TYR A 102 -8.69 -8.83 -2.00
N CYS A 103 -8.92 -9.67 -3.02
CA CYS A 103 -10.20 -9.72 -3.72
C CYS A 103 -11.32 -10.42 -2.92
N ARG A 104 -10.97 -11.20 -1.89
CA ARG A 104 -11.85 -12.17 -1.22
C ARG A 104 -13.05 -11.57 -0.50
N THR A 105 -12.82 -10.60 0.39
CA THR A 105 -13.87 -9.93 1.18
C THR A 105 -14.02 -8.47 0.77
N GLU A 106 -15.14 -7.84 1.12
CA GLU A 106 -15.34 -6.42 0.83
C GLU A 106 -14.36 -5.52 1.58
N ASP A 107 -14.08 -5.81 2.85
CA ASP A 107 -13.16 -5.00 3.66
C ASP A 107 -11.72 -5.09 3.14
N LEU A 108 -11.26 -6.29 2.77
CA LEU A 108 -9.95 -6.49 2.14
C LEU A 108 -9.86 -5.72 0.82
N ARG A 109 -10.91 -5.78 -0.01
CA ARG A 109 -10.97 -5.04 -1.28
C ARG A 109 -10.91 -3.54 -1.05
N LYS A 110 -11.69 -3.00 -0.11
CA LYS A 110 -11.70 -1.57 0.22
C LYS A 110 -10.33 -1.10 0.70
N TRP A 111 -9.70 -1.86 1.59
CA TRP A 111 -8.37 -1.54 2.12
C TRP A 111 -7.31 -1.54 1.01
N PHE A 112 -7.22 -2.64 0.25
CA PHE A 112 -6.25 -2.76 -0.83
C PHE A 112 -6.47 -1.70 -1.91
N LEU A 113 -7.71 -1.49 -2.35
CA LEU A 113 -8.06 -0.45 -3.30
C LEU A 113 -7.64 0.94 -2.81
N SER A 114 -7.83 1.25 -1.52
CA SER A 114 -7.41 2.53 -0.94
C SER A 114 -5.89 2.69 -0.95
N MET A 115 -5.15 1.70 -0.42
CA MET A 115 -3.70 1.77 -0.27
C MET A 115 -2.98 1.73 -1.62
N GLU A 116 -3.45 0.89 -2.54
CA GLU A 116 -2.87 0.76 -3.88
C GLU A 116 -3.11 2.03 -4.73
N CYS A 117 -4.29 2.66 -4.60
CA CYS A 117 -4.53 3.96 -5.23
C CYS A 117 -3.67 5.07 -4.61
N ALA A 118 -3.44 5.05 -3.29
CA ALA A 118 -2.55 5.99 -2.63
C ALA A 118 -1.11 5.82 -3.15
N LEU A 119 -0.61 4.59 -3.21
CA LEU A 119 0.70 4.27 -3.78
C LEU A 119 0.82 4.77 -5.23
N PHE A 120 -0.19 4.49 -6.07
CA PHE A 120 -0.22 4.97 -7.45
C PHE A 120 -0.13 6.50 -7.53
N ARG A 121 -0.90 7.24 -6.71
CA ARG A 121 -0.86 8.71 -6.66
C ARG A 121 0.54 9.24 -6.36
N TYR A 122 1.22 8.68 -5.36
CA TYR A 122 2.59 9.12 -5.02
C TYR A 122 3.57 8.77 -6.13
N ARG A 123 3.52 7.54 -6.66
CA ARG A 123 4.40 7.14 -7.75
C ARG A 123 4.20 8.02 -8.98
N PHE A 124 2.97 8.33 -9.35
CA PHE A 124 2.65 9.23 -10.47
C PHE A 124 3.26 10.62 -10.28
N ARG A 125 3.20 11.18 -9.07
CA ARG A 125 3.83 12.48 -8.74
C ARG A 125 5.35 12.48 -8.88
N PHE A 126 5.99 11.33 -8.68
CA PHE A 126 7.45 11.19 -8.85
C PHE A 126 7.92 11.10 -10.29
N LEU A 127 6.99 10.92 -11.24
CA LEU A 127 7.33 10.85 -12.65
C LEU A 127 7.67 12.22 -13.22
N THR A 128 8.48 12.22 -14.28
CA THR A 128 8.69 13.40 -15.10
C THR A 128 7.40 13.78 -15.84
N THR A 129 7.29 15.04 -16.23
CA THR A 129 6.12 15.54 -16.98
C THR A 129 5.89 14.74 -18.26
N GLU A 130 6.95 14.30 -18.93
CA GLU A 130 6.89 13.46 -20.15
C GLU A 130 6.27 12.10 -19.86
N ALA A 131 6.69 11.44 -18.77
CA ALA A 131 6.14 10.14 -18.37
C ALA A 131 4.70 10.27 -17.85
N GLN A 132 4.35 11.38 -17.21
CA GLN A 132 2.97 11.68 -16.82
C GLN A 132 2.07 11.83 -18.05
N ARG A 133 2.52 12.56 -19.09
CA ARG A 133 1.80 12.67 -20.37
C ARG A 133 1.61 11.32 -21.04
N ALA A 134 2.65 10.49 -21.11
CA ALA A 134 2.55 9.14 -21.70
C ALA A 134 1.48 8.26 -21.01
N ILE A 135 1.37 8.34 -19.68
CA ILE A 135 0.31 7.65 -18.93
C ILE A 135 -1.07 8.23 -19.24
N MET A 136 -1.19 9.55 -19.37
CA MET A 136 -2.47 10.19 -19.72
C MET A 136 -2.95 9.72 -21.09
N ASP A 137 -2.03 9.61 -22.05
CA ASP A 137 -2.31 9.11 -23.40
C ASP A 137 -2.73 7.62 -23.36
N GLU A 138 -2.09 6.80 -22.52
CA GLU A 138 -2.46 5.38 -22.36
C GLU A 138 -3.89 5.20 -21.79
N PHE A 139 -4.34 6.14 -20.95
CA PHE A 139 -5.71 6.18 -20.43
C PHE A 139 -6.73 6.77 -21.41
N ASP A 140 -6.31 7.17 -22.62
CA ASP A 140 -7.14 7.83 -23.64
C ASP A 140 -7.87 9.06 -23.08
N LEU A 141 -7.17 9.82 -22.24
CA LEU A 141 -7.73 11.01 -21.65
C LEU A 141 -7.90 12.09 -22.72
N THR A 142 -9.11 12.62 -22.88
CA THR A 142 -9.42 13.76 -23.76
C THR A 142 -8.91 15.10 -23.18
N CYS A 143 -7.71 15.09 -22.61
CA CYS A 143 -7.06 16.25 -22.01
C CYS A 143 -6.46 17.11 -23.12
N LYS A 144 -7.17 18.18 -23.52
CA LYS A 144 -6.62 19.16 -24.47
C LYS A 144 -5.85 20.22 -23.70
N ALA A 145 -4.58 20.42 -24.04
CA ALA A 145 -3.81 21.52 -23.48
C ALA A 145 -4.47 22.86 -23.85
N VAL A 146 -4.57 23.78 -22.88
CA VAL A 146 -5.19 25.09 -23.09
C VAL A 146 -4.22 25.99 -23.87
N ASN A 147 -4.69 26.60 -24.96
CA ASN A 147 -3.89 27.54 -25.75
C ASN A 147 -3.74 28.89 -25.02
N ASN A 148 -2.68 29.64 -25.30
CA ASN A 148 -2.40 30.94 -24.65
C ASN A 148 -3.56 31.94 -24.72
N VAL A 149 -4.29 31.97 -25.85
CA VAL A 149 -5.46 32.86 -26.02
C VAL A 149 -6.60 32.48 -25.09
N GLU A 150 -6.91 31.17 -24.98
CA GLU A 150 -7.94 30.67 -24.08
C GLU A 150 -7.49 30.89 -22.62
N PHE A 151 -6.21 30.65 -22.32
CA PHE A 151 -5.63 30.87 -21.00
C PHE A 151 -5.79 32.31 -20.51
N GLU A 152 -5.39 33.31 -21.30
CA GLU A 152 -5.51 34.72 -20.90
C GLU A 152 -6.97 35.12 -20.64
N SER A 153 -7.94 34.55 -21.37
CA SER A 153 -9.36 34.82 -21.15
C SER A 153 -9.92 34.28 -19.82
N ILE A 154 -9.32 33.21 -19.29
CA ILE A 154 -9.77 32.54 -18.06
C ILE A 154 -8.84 32.76 -16.86
N LYS A 155 -7.68 33.38 -17.07
CA LYS A 155 -6.60 33.56 -16.09
C LYS A 155 -7.07 34.18 -14.79
N GLU A 156 -7.89 35.22 -14.86
CA GLU A 156 -8.43 35.87 -13.66
C GLU A 156 -9.29 34.91 -12.83
N LYS A 157 -10.14 34.12 -13.49
CA LYS A 157 -11.02 33.14 -12.85
C LYS A 157 -10.22 31.98 -12.25
N LEU A 158 -9.19 31.51 -12.97
CA LEU A 158 -8.23 30.54 -12.41
C LEU A 158 -7.50 31.11 -11.18
N GLY A 159 -7.14 32.39 -11.21
CA GLY A 159 -6.56 33.10 -10.07
C GLY A 159 -7.52 33.23 -8.88
N GLN A 160 -8.83 33.34 -9.09
CA GLN A 160 -9.83 33.28 -8.01
C GLN A 160 -9.86 31.90 -7.35
N VAL A 161 -9.85 30.83 -8.15
CA VAL A 161 -9.81 29.45 -7.65
C VAL A 161 -8.52 29.19 -6.88
N ALA A 162 -7.35 29.61 -7.40
CA ALA A 162 -6.07 29.44 -6.73
C ALA A 162 -6.05 30.13 -5.35
N ARG A 163 -6.55 31.37 -5.27
CA ARG A 163 -6.67 32.11 -4.01
C ARG A 163 -7.57 31.42 -2.98
N SER A 164 -8.68 30.81 -3.43
CA SER A 164 -9.57 30.06 -2.53
C SER A 164 -8.89 28.83 -1.90
N MET A 165 -7.83 28.31 -2.55
CA MET A 165 -7.01 27.21 -2.04
C MET A 165 -5.75 27.68 -1.28
N GLY A 166 -5.57 29.00 -1.10
CA GLY A 166 -4.34 29.56 -0.54
C GLY A 166 -3.10 29.36 -1.43
N GLN A 167 -3.30 29.15 -2.73
CA GLN A 167 -2.23 28.99 -3.72
C GLN A 167 -1.94 30.31 -4.44
N PRO A 168 -0.69 30.53 -4.90
CA PRO A 168 -0.37 31.70 -5.71
C PRO A 168 -1.15 31.68 -7.03
N SER A 169 -1.38 32.87 -7.59
CA SER A 169 -2.01 32.99 -8.91
C SER A 169 -1.17 32.27 -9.97
N PRO A 170 -1.80 31.59 -10.94
CA PRO A 170 -1.07 30.86 -11.98
C PRO A 170 -0.19 31.80 -12.80
N THR A 171 1.06 31.39 -12.99
CA THR A 171 2.04 32.07 -13.86
C THR A 171 1.78 31.70 -15.33
N VAL A 172 2.41 32.45 -16.25
CA VAL A 172 2.27 32.20 -17.71
C VAL A 172 2.80 30.81 -18.10
N ASP A 173 3.76 30.27 -17.36
CA ASP A 173 4.35 28.95 -17.60
C ASP A 173 3.50 27.78 -17.07
N ALA A 174 2.39 28.07 -16.38
CA ALA A 174 1.55 27.04 -15.80
C ALA A 174 0.74 26.31 -16.89
N ILE A 175 0.93 24.99 -17.00
CA ILE A 175 0.20 24.15 -17.96
C ILE A 175 -1.17 23.79 -17.40
N PHE A 176 -2.21 24.13 -18.15
CA PHE A 176 -3.60 23.76 -17.88
C PHE A 176 -4.14 22.83 -18.96
N TYR A 177 -4.99 21.90 -18.53
CA TYR A 177 -5.73 20.97 -19.38
C TYR A 177 -7.21 21.27 -19.30
N LYS A 178 -7.87 21.21 -20.44
CA LYS A 178 -9.32 21.28 -20.60
C LYS A 178 -9.86 19.86 -20.67
N VAL A 179 -10.76 19.52 -19.74
CA VAL A 179 -11.34 18.19 -19.59
C VAL A 179 -12.85 18.32 -19.37
N PRO A 180 -13.71 17.41 -19.87
CA PRO A 180 -15.12 17.39 -19.48
C PRO A 180 -15.26 17.35 -17.96
N PHE A 181 -16.16 18.16 -17.39
CA PHE A 181 -16.26 18.26 -15.92
C PHE A 181 -16.69 16.94 -15.25
N GLU A 182 -17.37 16.06 -16.00
CA GLU A 182 -17.82 14.73 -15.58
C GLU A 182 -16.66 13.78 -15.23
N GLU A 183 -15.49 13.99 -15.83
CA GLU A 183 -14.28 13.18 -15.59
C GLU A 183 -13.55 13.58 -14.30
N VAL A 184 -13.82 14.78 -13.76
CA VAL A 184 -13.14 15.31 -12.57
C VAL A 184 -14.11 15.66 -11.42
N PRO A 185 -15.01 14.74 -11.01
CA PRO A 185 -16.04 15.04 -10.02
C PRO A 185 -15.46 15.39 -8.65
N GLU A 186 -14.31 14.79 -8.28
CA GLU A 186 -13.65 15.07 -7.00
C GLU A 186 -13.15 16.53 -6.90
N LEU A 187 -12.58 17.06 -7.99
CA LEU A 187 -12.10 18.45 -8.03
C LEU A 187 -13.27 19.44 -8.08
N VAL A 188 -14.33 19.09 -8.82
CA VAL A 188 -15.55 19.89 -8.94
C VAL A 188 -16.27 19.99 -7.59
N ALA A 189 -16.46 18.86 -6.89
CA ALA A 189 -17.11 18.82 -5.59
C ALA A 189 -16.40 19.69 -4.53
N ARG A 190 -15.07 19.73 -4.59
CA ARG A 190 -14.23 20.55 -3.69
C ARG A 190 -14.05 22.00 -4.16
N ARG A 191 -14.64 22.38 -5.30
CA ARG A 191 -14.48 23.71 -5.94
C ARG A 191 -13.02 24.08 -6.21
N GLN A 192 -12.21 23.08 -6.57
CA GLN A 192 -10.77 23.22 -6.81
C GLN A 192 -10.41 23.48 -8.27
N VAL A 193 -11.40 23.51 -9.16
CA VAL A 193 -11.24 23.74 -10.61
C VAL A 193 -12.24 24.79 -11.09
N PHE A 194 -11.84 25.53 -12.12
CA PHE A 194 -12.73 26.43 -12.82
C PHE A 194 -13.53 25.66 -13.87
N ILE A 195 -14.84 25.92 -13.96
CA ILE A 195 -15.75 25.26 -14.91
C ILE A 195 -16.35 26.32 -15.83
N SER A 196 -16.32 26.07 -17.15
CA SER A 196 -16.95 26.89 -18.16
C SER A 196 -17.47 26.03 -19.31
N GLN A 197 -18.71 26.26 -19.74
CA GLN A 197 -19.31 25.60 -20.91
C GLN A 197 -19.20 24.06 -20.91
N GLY A 198 -19.35 23.42 -19.73
CA GLY A 198 -19.26 21.96 -19.60
C GLY A 198 -17.82 21.40 -19.52
N TYR A 199 -16.81 22.26 -19.47
CA TYR A 199 -15.41 21.86 -19.31
C TYR A 199 -14.85 22.38 -17.99
N ALA A 200 -14.02 21.55 -17.35
CA ALA A 200 -13.19 21.90 -16.21
C ALA A 200 -11.75 22.17 -16.66
N TYR A 201 -11.14 23.19 -16.08
CA TYR A 201 -9.75 23.57 -16.31
C TYR A 201 -8.89 23.09 -15.15
N VAL A 202 -7.98 22.16 -15.44
CA VAL A 202 -7.21 21.40 -14.45
C VAL A 202 -5.73 21.72 -14.64
N ALA A 203 -5.05 22.10 -13.55
CA ALA A 203 -3.61 22.32 -13.58
C ALA A 203 -2.83 20.98 -13.59
N MET A 204 -1.59 20.97 -14.09
CA MET A 204 -0.76 19.76 -14.13
C MET A 204 -0.66 19.04 -12.77
N ASN A 205 -0.52 19.78 -11.67
CA ASN A 205 -0.46 19.22 -10.31
C ASN A 205 -1.77 18.53 -9.86
N GLN A 206 -2.90 18.84 -10.50
CA GLN A 206 -4.21 18.27 -10.23
C GLN A 206 -4.53 17.07 -11.11
N VAL A 207 -3.81 16.85 -12.22
CA VAL A 207 -4.00 15.71 -13.15
C VAL A 207 -3.89 14.36 -12.43
N VAL A 208 -3.07 14.27 -11.38
CA VAL A 208 -2.97 13.07 -10.54
C VAL A 208 -4.33 12.59 -10.00
N SER A 209 -5.27 13.50 -9.74
CA SER A 209 -6.61 13.14 -9.25
C SER A 209 -7.46 12.44 -10.32
N LEU A 210 -7.36 12.89 -11.57
CA LEU A 210 -8.05 12.31 -12.73
C LEU A 210 -7.54 10.90 -13.00
N VAL A 211 -6.23 10.76 -13.19
CA VAL A 211 -5.59 9.46 -13.48
C VAL A 211 -5.81 8.47 -12.33
N ALA A 212 -5.72 8.92 -11.08
CA ALA A 212 -5.98 8.06 -9.93
C ALA A 212 -7.45 7.60 -9.83
N THR A 213 -8.40 8.42 -10.29
CA THR A 213 -9.82 8.05 -10.32
C THR A 213 -10.08 6.94 -11.35
N LEU A 214 -9.52 7.09 -12.55
CA LEU A 214 -9.58 6.06 -13.58
C LEU A 214 -8.91 4.75 -13.12
N PHE A 215 -7.71 4.85 -12.55
CA PHE A 215 -7.00 3.71 -11.98
C PHE A 215 -7.84 3.00 -10.90
N ARG A 216 -8.44 3.76 -9.98
CA ARG A 216 -9.31 3.23 -8.92
C ARG A 216 -10.52 2.49 -9.50
N SER A 217 -11.18 3.07 -10.50
CA SER A 217 -12.34 2.46 -11.16
C SER A 217 -11.96 1.13 -11.81
N GLN A 218 -10.87 1.11 -12.58
CA GLN A 218 -10.35 -0.09 -13.23
C GLN A 218 -9.93 -1.16 -12.22
N LEU A 219 -9.20 -0.78 -11.17
CA LEU A 219 -8.77 -1.70 -10.13
C LEU A 219 -9.96 -2.31 -9.38
N SER A 220 -10.99 -1.51 -9.07
CA SER A 220 -12.20 -2.00 -8.42
C SER A 220 -12.94 -3.05 -9.29
N LYS A 221 -13.14 -2.74 -10.57
CA LYS A 221 -13.76 -3.68 -11.53
C LYS A 221 -12.97 -4.98 -11.65
N THR A 222 -11.65 -4.88 -11.78
CA THR A 222 -10.78 -6.07 -11.91
C THR A 222 -10.76 -6.91 -10.64
N LEU A 223 -10.75 -6.33 -9.43
CA LEU A 223 -10.84 -7.08 -8.17
C LEU A 223 -12.13 -7.91 -8.07
N VAL A 224 -13.26 -7.36 -8.53
CA VAL A 224 -14.53 -8.11 -8.57
C VAL A 224 -14.45 -9.30 -9.53
N LEU A 225 -13.90 -9.10 -10.72
CA LEU A 225 -13.73 -10.16 -11.71
C LEU A 225 -12.75 -11.24 -11.23
N THR A 226 -11.65 -10.83 -10.57
CA THR A 226 -10.68 -11.75 -9.97
C THR A 226 -11.32 -12.59 -8.87
N ASN A 227 -12.14 -12.01 -7.99
CA ASN A 227 -12.84 -12.77 -6.95
C ASN A 227 -13.79 -13.82 -7.54
N ARG A 228 -14.54 -13.46 -8.58
CA ARG A 228 -15.42 -14.41 -9.28
C ARG A 228 -14.65 -15.62 -9.81
N LYS A 229 -13.54 -15.37 -10.53
CA LYS A 229 -12.67 -16.44 -11.06
C LYS A 229 -11.97 -17.24 -9.96
N TRP A 230 -11.56 -16.56 -8.88
CA TRP A 230 -10.94 -17.19 -7.72
C TRP A 230 -11.86 -18.21 -7.09
N THR A 231 -13.10 -17.79 -6.81
CA THR A 231 -14.11 -18.63 -6.14
C THR A 231 -14.61 -19.76 -7.04
N SER A 232 -14.70 -19.55 -8.36
CA SER A 232 -15.27 -20.54 -9.27
C SER A 232 -14.30 -21.65 -9.71
N SER A 233 -12.99 -21.41 -9.71
CA SER A 233 -12.01 -22.33 -10.34
C SER A 233 -10.67 -22.38 -9.61
N ILE A 234 -10.03 -21.22 -9.44
CA ILE A 234 -8.61 -21.17 -9.03
C ILE A 234 -8.42 -21.74 -7.62
N ARG A 235 -9.34 -21.45 -6.69
CA ARG A 235 -9.22 -21.89 -5.30
C ARG A 235 -9.14 -23.41 -5.17
N GLU A 236 -9.93 -24.15 -5.96
CA GLU A 236 -9.94 -25.62 -5.92
C GLU A 236 -8.78 -26.20 -6.75
N GLN A 237 -8.48 -25.62 -7.92
CA GLN A 237 -7.37 -26.06 -8.76
C GLN A 237 -6.00 -25.91 -8.08
N GLU A 238 -5.80 -24.83 -7.33
CA GLU A 238 -4.51 -24.48 -6.70
C GLU A 238 -4.53 -24.67 -5.17
N LYS A 239 -5.41 -25.55 -4.69
CA LYS A 239 -5.67 -25.83 -3.27
C LYS A 239 -4.42 -26.17 -2.45
N HIS A 240 -3.46 -26.87 -3.06
CA HIS A 240 -2.21 -27.28 -2.39
C HIS A 240 -1.01 -26.38 -2.67
N ARG A 241 -1.19 -25.30 -3.45
CA ARG A 241 -0.09 -24.43 -3.89
C ARG A 241 -0.34 -22.98 -3.54
N LEU A 242 -1.28 -22.33 -4.23
CA LEU A 242 -1.53 -20.90 -4.07
C LEU A 242 -2.50 -20.60 -2.94
N THR A 243 -3.53 -21.43 -2.77
CA THR A 243 -4.58 -21.19 -1.76
C THR A 243 -4.02 -21.00 -0.35
N PRO A 244 -3.08 -21.84 0.16
CA PRO A 244 -2.53 -21.66 1.50
C PRO A 244 -1.74 -20.35 1.65
N ILE A 245 -0.93 -20.01 0.63
CA ILE A 245 -0.13 -18.77 0.61
C ILE A 245 -1.04 -17.54 0.60
N VAL A 246 -2.05 -17.54 -0.28
CA VAL A 246 -3.00 -16.44 -0.43
C VAL A 246 -3.84 -16.24 0.84
N GLU A 247 -4.25 -17.34 1.49
CA GLU A 247 -4.96 -17.29 2.76
C GLU A 247 -4.06 -16.79 3.90
N ALA A 248 -2.82 -17.27 4.00
CA ALA A 248 -1.86 -16.84 5.00
C ALA A 248 -1.53 -15.34 4.89
N LEU A 249 -1.24 -14.84 3.68
CA LEU A 249 -0.86 -13.45 3.42
C LEU A 249 -1.90 -12.42 3.88
N SER A 250 -3.19 -12.80 3.93
CA SER A 250 -4.25 -11.92 4.45
C SER A 250 -4.16 -11.69 5.96
N SER A 251 -3.61 -12.66 6.69
CA SER A 251 -3.44 -12.64 8.15
C SER A 251 -2.00 -12.42 8.60
N SER A 252 -1.02 -12.43 7.68
CA SER A 252 0.39 -12.36 8.04
C SER A 252 0.75 -11.08 8.80
N TYR A 253 1.33 -11.28 9.99
CA TYR A 253 1.97 -10.22 10.75
C TYR A 253 3.28 -9.83 10.04
N LEU A 254 3.42 -8.54 9.71
CA LEU A 254 4.60 -7.99 9.04
C LEU A 254 5.43 -7.09 9.97
N GLY A 255 5.10 -7.08 11.27
CA GLY A 255 5.89 -6.34 12.25
C GLY A 255 7.20 -7.06 12.58
N PRO A 256 7.97 -6.52 13.54
CA PRO A 256 9.25 -7.10 13.93
C PRO A 256 9.08 -8.56 14.33
N ASP A 257 9.98 -9.42 13.86
CA ASP A 257 10.04 -10.78 14.35
C ASP A 257 10.61 -10.76 15.78
N PHE A 258 9.76 -11.10 16.74
CA PHE A 258 10.12 -11.20 18.16
C PHE A 258 10.47 -12.64 18.57
N SER A 259 10.52 -13.58 17.61
CA SER A 259 10.97 -14.95 17.87
C SER A 259 12.48 -15.04 18.11
N GLN A 260 13.24 -14.09 17.56
CA GLN A 260 14.67 -14.00 17.81
C GLN A 260 14.91 -13.30 19.15
N PRO A 261 15.65 -13.92 20.09
CA PRO A 261 16.06 -13.26 21.31
C PRO A 261 16.95 -12.09 20.93
N ARG A 262 16.48 -10.85 21.16
CA ARG A 262 17.39 -9.71 21.19
C ARG A 262 18.03 -9.69 22.57
N GLU A 263 19.27 -9.23 22.64
CA GLU A 263 19.95 -8.92 23.91
C GLU A 263 19.19 -7.80 24.62
N TYR A 264 18.13 -8.16 25.34
CA TYR A 264 17.42 -7.26 26.23
C TYR A 264 18.07 -7.35 27.62
N ALA A 265 18.01 -6.27 28.38
CA ALA A 265 18.42 -6.27 29.77
C ALA A 265 17.57 -7.30 30.55
N GLU A 266 18.22 -8.14 31.35
CA GLU A 266 17.53 -9.08 32.24
C GLU A 266 16.66 -8.29 33.22
N ILE A 267 15.35 -8.56 33.22
CA ILE A 267 14.42 -7.94 34.16
C ILE A 267 14.23 -8.87 35.34
N SER A 268 14.58 -8.41 36.53
CA SER A 268 14.30 -9.14 37.77
C SER A 268 12.83 -9.07 38.16
N LEU A 269 12.35 -10.09 38.88
CA LEU A 269 10.99 -10.14 39.44
C LEU A 269 10.61 -8.94 40.30
N LYS A 270 11.58 -8.28 40.95
CA LYS A 270 11.32 -7.13 41.83
C LYS A 270 10.96 -5.87 41.03
N ASP A 271 11.50 -5.75 39.83
CA ASP A 271 11.34 -4.56 38.99
C ASP A 271 10.08 -4.63 38.13
N ILE A 272 9.50 -5.84 37.98
CA ILE A 272 8.36 -6.09 37.09
C ILE A 272 7.14 -5.24 37.44
N ASP A 273 6.89 -4.98 38.73
CA ASP A 273 5.76 -4.17 39.20
C ASP A 273 5.93 -2.69 38.87
N GLN A 274 7.18 -2.20 38.83
CA GLN A 274 7.50 -0.83 38.42
C GLN A 274 7.43 -0.70 36.90
N VAL A 275 8.03 -1.65 36.17
CA VAL A 275 8.03 -1.70 34.71
C VAL A 275 6.60 -1.85 34.17
N ALA A 276 5.73 -2.58 34.87
CA ALA A 276 4.33 -2.71 34.50
C ALA A 276 3.57 -1.38 34.52
N LYS A 277 3.94 -0.45 35.42
CA LYS A 277 3.30 0.87 35.51
C LYS A 277 3.82 1.84 34.46
N SER A 278 5.14 1.83 34.20
CA SER A 278 5.79 2.80 33.32
C SER A 278 5.82 2.40 31.86
N SER A 279 5.93 1.09 31.57
CA SER A 279 6.38 0.60 30.27
C SER A 279 5.44 -0.43 29.64
N PHE A 280 4.58 -1.11 30.40
CA PHE A 280 3.65 -2.07 29.80
C PHE A 280 2.58 -1.35 28.97
N PRO A 281 2.27 -1.86 27.76
CA PRO A 281 1.12 -1.38 27.02
C PRO A 281 -0.17 -1.72 27.79
N LEU A 282 -1.22 -0.94 27.56
CA LEU A 282 -2.50 -1.06 28.29
C LEU A 282 -3.07 -2.47 28.32
N CYS A 283 -2.94 -3.23 27.22
CA CYS A 283 -3.41 -4.61 27.14
C CYS A 283 -2.69 -5.54 28.13
N MET A 284 -1.35 -5.43 28.25
CA MET A 284 -0.55 -6.23 29.16
C MET A 284 -0.68 -5.73 30.60
N ARG A 285 -0.79 -4.41 30.80
CA ARG A 285 -1.08 -3.83 32.11
C ARG A 285 -2.42 -4.33 32.66
N HIS A 286 -3.46 -4.36 31.83
CA HIS A 286 -4.76 -4.91 32.22
C HIS A 286 -4.67 -6.39 32.64
N LEU A 287 -3.99 -7.23 31.86
CA LEU A 287 -3.77 -8.64 32.23
C LEU A 287 -2.98 -8.79 33.52
N PHE A 288 -1.96 -7.95 33.70
CA PHE A 288 -1.09 -7.95 34.88
C PHE A 288 -1.84 -7.50 36.14
N ASP A 289 -2.65 -6.45 36.05
CA ASP A 289 -3.49 -5.97 37.14
C ASP A 289 -4.57 -7.01 37.50
N LYS A 290 -5.22 -7.61 36.49
CA LYS A 290 -6.20 -8.69 36.70
C LYS A 290 -5.60 -9.92 37.37
N LEU A 291 -4.38 -10.29 37.00
CA LEU A 291 -3.67 -11.38 37.66
C LEU A 291 -3.40 -11.07 39.15
N LYS A 292 -3.15 -9.81 39.51
CA LYS A 292 -2.97 -9.41 40.92
C LYS A 292 -4.26 -9.38 41.71
N GLU A 293 -5.35 -8.92 41.10
CA GLU A 293 -6.65 -8.80 41.76
C GLU A 293 -7.29 -10.17 41.98
N ASP A 294 -7.33 -10.98 40.92
CA ASP A 294 -8.12 -12.21 40.90
C ASP A 294 -7.27 -13.45 41.25
N HIS A 295 -5.95 -13.28 41.41
CA HIS A 295 -4.96 -14.37 41.57
C HIS A 295 -5.10 -15.49 40.52
N HIS A 296 -5.67 -15.15 39.38
CA HIS A 296 -5.99 -16.12 38.34
C HIS A 296 -6.20 -15.42 36.99
N LEU A 297 -5.69 -16.05 35.94
CA LEU A 297 -6.00 -15.69 34.55
C LEU A 297 -6.55 -16.90 33.82
N LYS A 298 -7.53 -16.68 32.94
CA LYS A 298 -8.00 -17.71 31.99
C LYS A 298 -6.84 -18.13 31.07
N HIS A 299 -6.97 -19.32 30.46
CA HIS A 299 -5.95 -19.90 29.58
C HIS A 299 -5.38 -18.91 28.55
N GLY A 300 -6.24 -18.17 27.84
CA GLY A 300 -5.80 -17.18 26.84
C GLY A 300 -4.99 -16.01 27.46
N GLY A 301 -5.39 -15.54 28.63
CA GLY A 301 -4.67 -14.49 29.36
C GLY A 301 -3.31 -14.96 29.85
N ARG A 302 -3.22 -16.20 30.38
CA ARG A 302 -1.95 -16.83 30.77
C ARG A 302 -0.99 -16.97 29.60
N MET A 303 -1.49 -17.45 28.46
CA MET A 303 -0.69 -17.59 27.24
C MET A 303 -0.15 -16.23 26.76
N GLN A 304 -1.03 -15.22 26.67
CA GLN A 304 -0.66 -13.89 26.19
C GLN A 304 0.35 -13.20 27.12
N LEU A 305 0.09 -13.20 28.43
CA LEU A 305 0.99 -12.59 29.41
C LEU A 305 2.31 -13.36 29.50
N GLY A 306 2.28 -14.69 29.50
CA GLY A 306 3.49 -15.53 29.55
C GLY A 306 4.41 -15.31 28.34
N LEU A 307 3.85 -15.29 27.12
CA LEU A 307 4.64 -15.00 25.91
C LEU A 307 5.20 -13.57 25.92
N PHE A 308 4.44 -12.61 26.45
CA PHE A 308 4.90 -11.23 26.58
C PHE A 308 6.07 -11.11 27.57
N LEU A 309 5.95 -11.71 28.77
CA LEU A 309 7.01 -11.69 29.78
C LEU A 309 8.29 -12.36 29.28
N LYS A 310 8.15 -13.49 28.55
CA LYS A 310 9.27 -14.11 27.84
C LYS A 310 9.91 -13.15 26.83
N GLY A 311 9.10 -12.45 26.04
CA GLY A 311 9.59 -11.48 25.05
C GLY A 311 10.28 -10.24 25.64
N VAL A 312 9.94 -9.90 26.89
CA VAL A 312 10.55 -8.80 27.65
C VAL A 312 11.88 -9.22 28.30
N GLY A 313 12.20 -10.51 28.33
CA GLY A 313 13.47 -11.04 28.86
C GLY A 313 13.37 -11.60 30.29
N LEU A 314 12.17 -11.98 30.74
CA LEU A 314 12.03 -12.69 32.02
C LEU A 314 12.55 -14.13 31.89
N ASN A 315 13.43 -14.53 32.80
CA ASN A 315 13.98 -15.89 32.84
C ASN A 315 12.89 -16.93 33.13
N LEU A 316 13.12 -18.18 32.72
CA LEU A 316 12.15 -19.26 32.93
C LEU A 316 11.86 -19.50 34.41
N ASP A 317 12.91 -19.57 35.23
CA ASP A 317 12.79 -19.82 36.67
C ASP A 317 12.00 -18.69 37.36
N ASP A 318 12.27 -17.45 36.96
CA ASP A 318 11.55 -16.27 37.44
C ASP A 318 10.08 -16.27 36.97
N ALA A 319 9.83 -16.64 35.71
CA ALA A 319 8.47 -16.74 35.17
C ALA A 319 7.65 -17.83 35.88
N LEU A 320 8.27 -18.96 36.22
CA LEU A 320 7.65 -20.03 36.99
C LEU A 320 7.36 -19.56 38.42
N ALA A 321 8.35 -18.97 39.11
CA ALA A 321 8.17 -18.41 40.44
C ALA A 321 7.08 -17.31 40.48
N PHE A 322 7.00 -16.48 39.44
CA PHE A 322 5.96 -15.45 39.31
C PHE A 322 4.57 -16.04 39.17
N LEU A 323 4.42 -17.08 38.35
CA LEU A 323 3.13 -17.75 38.16
C LEU A 323 2.76 -18.58 39.40
N GLU A 324 3.70 -19.29 40.00
CA GLU A 324 3.47 -20.07 41.23
C GLU A 324 3.09 -19.19 42.41
N SER A 325 3.73 -18.03 42.59
CA SER A 325 3.43 -17.12 43.70
C SER A 325 2.12 -16.33 43.56
N ARG A 326 1.53 -16.26 42.37
CA ARG A 326 0.32 -15.44 42.10
C ARG A 326 -0.86 -16.19 41.48
N VAL A 327 -0.72 -17.48 41.15
CA VAL A 327 -1.77 -18.33 40.53
C VAL A 327 -2.17 -19.52 41.42
N LEU A 328 -1.35 -19.91 42.40
CA LEU A 328 -1.71 -20.86 43.47
C LEU A 328 -2.14 -20.10 44.73
#